data_AF-A0A9E2BIF4-F1
#
_entry.id   AF-A0A9E2BIF4-F1
#
_cell.length_a   1.000
_cell.length_b   1.000
_cell.length_c   1.000
_cell.angle_alpha   90.00
_cell.angle_beta   90.00
_cell.angle_gamma   90.00
#
_symmetry.space_group_name_H-M   'P 1'
#
loop_
_entity.id
_entity.type
_entity.pdbx_description
1 polymer ?
#
loop_
_entity_poly.entity_id
_entity_poly.type
_entity_poly.pdbx_seq_one_letter_code
_entity_poly.pdbx_strand_id
1 'polypeptide(L)'
;MFPEEDANIDKSVNVLEVIGPPGLIDILEELENQEGIKFAEFDTGKSLNLTTIFVDENKLDKDIEIPILSPRILIREFYLDEIEIENLPTLSLPLENKVLEMEYIAVDMLKGMEVIKRKWDLPVPQDSKSVIAYYTDQILKQLKIGGAFASFYPLVKKYVVEKLFTEKVDLEDPRVLYKLSSPEVQEQLINLFVNAFKDMTFTEREPKKKDDIKLSDTRPFVWSKLVYPANRCIFNYVPCDNDFETDFAKFLDRADGVTAFSKIVPKIGFFVEYKDSRDNLRLYYPDFVAVTTDESEQIIVETKGREDIDVEPKDKRMRKWCEDVTRLTGSKWSFIRVDQEEFEKYRFKSIKELIATLS
;
A
#
# COMPACT_ATOMS: atom_id res chain seq x y z
N MET A 1 -17.84 23.20 12.88
CA MET A 1 -17.82 22.45 14.16
C MET A 1 -18.99 22.97 14.98
N PHE A 2 -19.80 22.14 15.62
CA PHE A 2 -20.97 22.61 16.37
C PHE A 2 -20.47 23.27 17.67
N PRO A 3 -20.51 24.62 17.80
CA PRO A 3 -19.91 25.31 18.95
C PRO A 3 -20.66 25.07 20.26
N GLU A 4 -21.84 24.45 20.18
CA GLU A 4 -22.75 24.24 21.31
C GLU A 4 -22.58 22.86 21.97
N GLU A 5 -21.68 22.00 21.46
CA GLU A 5 -21.38 20.70 22.07
C GLU A 5 -19.99 20.71 22.71
N ASP A 6 -19.93 20.41 24.02
CA ASP A 6 -18.66 20.22 24.73
C ASP A 6 -17.89 19.03 24.11
N ALA A 7 -16.64 19.28 23.70
CA ALA A 7 -15.76 18.25 23.19
C ALA A 7 -15.54 17.15 24.25
N ASN A 8 -16.02 15.94 23.98
CA ASN A 8 -15.91 14.80 24.88
C ASN A 8 -15.29 13.60 24.15
N ILE A 9 -14.07 13.24 24.58
CA ILE A 9 -13.27 12.15 24.01
C ILE A 9 -14.03 10.82 24.08
N ASP A 10 -14.74 10.55 25.19
CA ASP A 10 -15.43 9.28 25.43
C ASP A 10 -16.72 9.11 24.59
N LYS A 11 -17.25 10.19 24.03
CA LYS A 11 -18.46 10.18 23.19
C LYS A 11 -18.17 10.33 21.70
N SER A 12 -16.90 10.50 21.33
CA SER A 12 -16.48 10.80 19.96
C SER A 12 -16.26 9.51 19.18
N VAL A 13 -16.81 9.42 17.96
CA VAL A 13 -16.63 8.28 17.05
C VAL A 13 -15.20 8.23 16.49
N ASN A 14 -14.59 9.40 16.27
CA ASN A 14 -13.21 9.55 15.82
C ASN A 14 -12.51 10.60 16.68
N VAL A 15 -11.27 10.32 17.06
CA VAL A 15 -10.42 11.23 17.86
C VAL A 15 -9.10 11.44 17.12
N LEU A 16 -8.70 12.70 16.98
CA LEU A 16 -7.37 13.09 16.50
C LEU A 16 -6.61 13.72 17.66
N GLU A 17 -5.54 13.06 18.09
CA GLU A 17 -4.66 13.56 19.14
C GLU A 17 -3.54 14.39 18.53
N VAL A 18 -3.41 15.64 18.96
CA VAL A 18 -2.36 16.56 18.52
C VAL A 18 -1.38 16.77 19.65
N ILE A 19 -0.12 16.39 19.44
CA ILE A 19 0.98 16.58 20.40
C ILE A 19 2.05 17.43 19.71
N GLY A 20 2.43 18.55 20.32
CA GLY A 20 3.40 19.46 19.72
C GLY A 20 4.10 20.39 20.70
N PRO A 21 5.08 21.16 20.20
CA PRO A 21 5.82 22.14 21.00
C PRO A 21 4.91 23.29 21.44
N PRO A 22 5.30 24.09 22.46
CA PRO A 22 4.49 25.20 22.97
C PRO A 22 3.97 26.15 21.88
N GLY A 23 4.79 26.47 20.88
CA GLY A 23 4.36 27.34 19.78
C GLY A 23 3.25 26.77 18.89
N LEU A 24 3.05 25.44 18.84
CA LEU A 24 1.87 24.86 18.19
C LEU A 24 0.62 25.03 19.07
N ILE A 25 0.78 24.91 20.39
CA ILE A 25 -0.32 25.09 21.35
C ILE A 25 -0.82 26.53 21.31
N ASP A 26 0.08 27.52 21.26
CA ASP A 26 -0.29 28.94 21.13
C ASP A 26 -1.15 29.21 19.88
N ILE A 27 -0.81 28.57 18.74
CA ILE A 27 -1.58 28.67 17.50
C ILE A 27 -2.97 28.03 17.64
N LEU A 28 -3.05 26.87 18.31
CA LEU A 28 -4.32 26.19 18.53
C LEU A 28 -5.24 27.00 19.46
N GLU A 29 -4.71 27.58 20.53
CA GLU A 29 -5.45 28.48 21.43
C GLU A 29 -5.95 29.74 20.70
N GLU A 30 -5.14 30.31 19.79
CA GLU A 30 -5.58 31.45 18.97
C GLU A 30 -6.75 31.05 18.07
N LEU A 31 -6.70 29.87 17.45
CA LEU A 31 -7.77 29.33 16.62
C LEU A 31 -9.05 29.02 17.40
N GLU A 32 -8.94 28.43 18.60
CA GLU A 32 -10.07 28.21 19.51
C GLU A 32 -10.82 29.51 19.80
N ASN A 33 -10.07 30.58 20.09
CA ASN A 33 -10.63 31.90 20.36
C ASN A 33 -11.28 32.54 19.12
N GLN A 34 -10.69 32.39 17.94
CA GLN A 34 -11.22 32.94 16.69
C GLN A 34 -12.51 32.24 16.25
N GLU A 35 -12.55 30.91 16.38
CA GLU A 35 -13.67 30.07 15.92
C GLU A 35 -14.72 29.83 17.01
N GLY A 36 -14.45 30.24 18.26
CA GLY A 36 -15.35 30.05 19.40
C GLY A 36 -15.55 28.58 19.76
N ILE A 37 -14.54 27.74 19.52
CA ILE A 37 -14.56 26.29 19.81
C ILE A 37 -13.58 25.98 20.93
N LYS A 38 -13.79 24.86 21.62
CA LYS A 38 -12.84 24.34 22.61
C LYS A 38 -12.51 22.88 22.32
N PHE A 39 -11.23 22.58 22.18
CA PHE A 39 -10.70 21.24 22.07
C PHE A 39 -10.70 20.55 23.43
N ALA A 40 -10.87 19.23 23.43
CA ALA A 40 -10.80 18.45 24.65
C ALA A 40 -9.34 18.29 25.09
N GLU A 41 -9.04 18.63 26.34
CA GLU A 41 -7.75 18.33 26.98
C GLU A 41 -7.77 16.94 27.62
N PHE A 42 -6.60 16.30 27.70
CA PHE A 42 -6.43 15.03 28.40
C PHE A 42 -5.18 15.04 29.28
N ASP A 43 -5.24 14.32 30.40
CA ASP A 43 -4.12 14.22 31.34
C ASP A 43 -3.03 13.29 30.78
N THR A 44 -1.88 13.88 30.42
CA THR A 44 -0.69 13.16 29.94
C THR A 44 0.00 12.35 31.05
N GLY A 45 -0.30 12.60 32.32
CA GLY A 45 0.18 11.84 33.48
C GLY A 45 -0.63 10.58 33.76
N LYS A 46 -1.80 10.41 33.12
CA LYS A 46 -2.63 9.21 33.26
C LYS A 46 -1.93 8.03 32.57
N SER A 47 -1.56 7.02 33.35
CA SER A 47 -0.92 5.82 32.81
C SER A 47 -1.84 5.13 31.80
N LEU A 48 -1.40 5.05 30.53
CA LEU A 48 -2.07 4.24 29.53
C LEU A 48 -1.90 2.76 29.90
N ASN A 49 -2.98 2.12 30.31
CA ASN A 49 -2.98 0.68 30.56
C ASN A 49 -3.09 -0.05 29.22
N LEU A 50 -1.97 -0.12 28.49
CA LEU A 50 -1.92 -0.81 27.21
C LEU A 50 -1.67 -2.31 27.44
N THR A 51 -2.53 -3.13 26.86
CA THR A 51 -2.38 -4.59 26.94
C THR A 51 -1.12 -5.00 26.20
N THR A 52 -0.24 -5.72 26.89
CA THR A 52 0.89 -6.39 26.22
C THR A 52 0.46 -7.79 25.81
N ILE A 53 0.61 -8.09 24.53
CA ILE A 53 0.40 -9.41 23.95
C ILE A 53 1.72 -10.17 24.01
N PHE A 54 1.69 -11.37 24.58
CA PHE A 54 2.85 -12.25 24.72
C PHE A 54 2.42 -13.71 24.69
N VAL A 55 3.37 -14.59 24.40
CA VAL A 55 3.18 -16.04 24.38
C VAL A 55 2.88 -16.54 25.79
N ASP A 56 1.75 -17.23 25.97
CA ASP A 56 1.40 -17.86 27.24
C ASP A 56 2.06 -19.25 27.30
N GLU A 57 3.03 -19.41 28.21
CA GLU A 57 3.77 -20.67 28.38
C GLU A 57 2.87 -21.86 28.74
N ASN A 58 1.66 -21.61 29.27
CA ASN A 58 0.69 -22.67 29.56
C ASN A 58 -0.09 -23.14 28.32
N LYS A 59 0.07 -22.47 27.18
CA LYS A 59 -0.65 -22.73 25.92
C LYS A 59 0.29 -23.08 24.77
N LEU A 60 1.49 -23.58 25.07
CA LEU A 60 2.47 -24.00 24.06
C LEU A 60 1.95 -25.16 23.17
N ASP A 61 0.94 -25.90 23.62
CA ASP A 61 0.23 -26.90 22.82
C ASP A 61 -0.70 -26.28 21.75
N LYS A 62 -0.85 -24.95 21.73
CA LYS A 62 -1.61 -24.17 20.73
C LYS A 62 -0.71 -23.45 19.73
N ASP A 63 0.56 -23.82 19.67
CA ASP A 63 1.51 -23.22 18.74
C ASP A 63 1.19 -23.61 17.29
N ILE A 64 1.36 -22.67 16.37
CA ILE A 64 1.09 -22.84 14.95
C ILE A 64 2.35 -22.47 14.19
N GLU A 65 2.71 -23.30 13.23
CA GLU A 65 3.82 -23.08 12.31
C GLU A 65 3.28 -22.68 10.94
N ILE A 66 3.74 -21.53 10.43
CA ILE A 66 3.34 -20.97 9.14
C ILE A 66 4.56 -20.96 8.20
N PRO A 67 4.58 -21.77 7.13
CA PRO A 67 5.69 -21.81 6.19
C PRO A 67 5.92 -20.48 5.49
N ILE A 68 7.18 -20.06 5.38
CA ILE A 68 7.60 -18.94 4.55
C ILE A 68 7.94 -19.47 3.17
N LEU A 69 7.26 -18.97 2.15
CA LEU A 69 7.57 -19.23 0.76
C LEU A 69 8.37 -18.07 0.16
N SER A 70 9.25 -18.37 -0.81
CA SER A 70 9.83 -17.31 -1.65
C SER A 70 8.73 -16.61 -2.45
N PRO A 71 8.85 -15.30 -2.72
CA PRO A 71 7.88 -14.57 -3.53
C PRO A 71 7.65 -15.23 -4.89
N ARG A 72 6.39 -15.33 -5.30
CA ARG A 72 5.97 -15.74 -6.64
C ARG A 72 6.14 -14.57 -7.61
N ILE A 73 5.78 -13.36 -7.19
CA ILE A 73 5.84 -12.14 -8.00
C ILE A 73 7.09 -11.34 -7.63
N LEU A 74 7.98 -11.13 -8.60
CA LEU A 74 9.21 -10.35 -8.44
C LEU A 74 9.22 -9.19 -9.42
N ILE A 75 9.81 -8.07 -9.00
CA ILE A 75 10.17 -6.98 -9.92
C ILE A 75 11.30 -7.50 -10.80
N ARG A 76 11.11 -7.43 -12.12
CA ARG A 76 12.12 -7.80 -13.12
C ARG A 76 13.28 -6.81 -13.03
N GLU A 77 14.50 -7.34 -12.99
CA GLU A 77 15.69 -6.53 -13.25
C GLU A 77 15.72 -6.21 -14.75
N PHE A 78 15.60 -4.92 -15.09
CA PHE A 78 15.65 -4.49 -16.48
C PHE A 78 17.11 -4.38 -16.93
N TYR A 79 17.51 -5.31 -17.80
CA TYR A 79 18.75 -5.21 -18.56
C TYR A 79 18.45 -4.48 -19.88
N LEU A 80 19.27 -3.47 -20.20
CA LEU A 80 19.16 -2.62 -21.39
C LEU A 80 19.02 -3.43 -22.69
N ASP A 81 19.62 -4.62 -22.74
CA ASP A 81 19.73 -5.46 -23.94
C ASP A 81 18.41 -6.15 -24.32
N GLU A 82 17.41 -6.17 -23.44
CA GLU A 82 16.12 -6.81 -23.69
C GLU A 82 15.05 -5.83 -24.21
N ILE A 83 15.35 -4.53 -24.25
CA ILE A 83 14.38 -3.49 -24.56
C ILE A 83 14.75 -2.79 -25.87
N GLU A 84 14.18 -3.28 -26.96
CA GLU A 84 14.28 -2.64 -28.26
C GLU A 84 13.29 -1.47 -28.35
N ILE A 85 13.81 -0.24 -28.36
CA ILE A 85 13.06 1.00 -28.65
C ILE A 85 12.29 0.88 -29.96
N GLU A 86 12.80 0.07 -30.88
CA GLU A 86 12.26 -0.24 -32.18
C GLU A 86 10.80 -0.72 -32.09
N ASN A 87 10.42 -1.40 -30.99
CA ASN A 87 9.04 -1.88 -30.76
C ASN A 87 8.08 -0.82 -30.20
N LEU A 88 8.59 0.31 -29.70
CA LEU A 88 7.74 1.40 -29.21
C LEU A 88 7.13 2.21 -30.37
N PRO A 89 5.84 2.58 -30.29
CA PRO A 89 5.22 3.42 -31.32
C PRO A 89 5.84 4.82 -31.35
N THR A 90 5.88 5.42 -32.54
CA THR A 90 6.40 6.79 -32.75
C THR A 90 5.28 7.80 -32.48
N LEU A 91 5.51 8.78 -31.62
CA LEU A 91 4.54 9.87 -31.37
C LEU A 91 4.50 10.90 -32.51
N SER A 92 5.59 11.01 -33.27
CA SER A 92 5.68 11.84 -34.50
C SER A 92 5.27 13.30 -34.26
N LEU A 93 5.71 13.88 -33.15
CA LEU A 93 5.39 15.26 -32.81
C LEU A 93 6.12 16.22 -33.76
N PRO A 94 5.43 17.23 -34.33
CA PRO A 94 6.09 18.22 -35.16
C PRO A 94 6.96 19.14 -34.29
N LEU A 95 8.18 19.41 -34.76
CA LEU A 95 9.06 20.40 -34.14
C LEU A 95 8.68 21.80 -34.61
N GLU A 96 7.79 22.46 -33.86
CA GLU A 96 7.40 23.84 -34.14
C GLU A 96 8.61 24.78 -33.98
N ASN A 97 8.68 25.82 -34.81
CA ASN A 97 9.71 26.87 -34.67
C ASN A 97 9.33 27.86 -33.55
N LYS A 98 9.19 27.33 -32.33
CA LYS A 98 8.90 28.07 -31.11
C LYS A 98 9.96 27.73 -30.07
N VAL A 99 10.38 28.75 -29.36
CA VAL A 99 11.33 28.64 -28.24
C VAL A 99 10.67 29.26 -27.01
N LEU A 100 11.07 28.81 -25.82
CA LEU A 100 10.52 29.32 -24.57
C LEU A 100 10.97 30.78 -24.42
N GLU A 101 10.05 31.71 -24.62
CA GLU A 101 10.23 33.12 -24.30
C GLU A 101 9.12 33.55 -23.33
N MET A 102 9.48 33.98 -22.13
CA MET A 102 8.54 34.59 -21.19
C MET A 102 8.83 36.09 -21.08
N GLU A 103 7.86 36.92 -21.46
CA GLU A 103 7.86 38.35 -21.17
C GLU A 103 7.10 38.62 -19.87
N TYR A 104 7.79 39.15 -18.86
CA TYR A 104 7.17 39.67 -17.66
C TYR A 104 6.84 41.16 -17.86
N ILE A 105 5.56 41.49 -17.71
CA ILE A 105 5.05 42.87 -17.80
C ILE A 105 4.45 43.22 -16.44
N ALA A 106 5.05 44.16 -15.72
CA ALA A 106 4.44 44.77 -14.54
C ALA A 106 3.64 46.00 -14.98
N VAL A 107 2.38 46.07 -14.57
CA VAL A 107 1.48 47.20 -14.87
C VAL A 107 1.12 47.90 -13.57
N ASP A 108 1.22 49.23 -13.55
CA ASP A 108 0.70 50.06 -12.46
C ASP A 108 -0.83 50.01 -12.51
N MET A 109 -1.44 49.27 -11.57
CA MET A 109 -2.88 49.02 -11.50
C MET A 109 -3.72 50.30 -11.38
N LEU A 110 -3.14 51.43 -10.92
CA LEU A 110 -3.86 52.69 -10.74
C LEU A 110 -3.82 53.57 -12.00
N LYS A 111 -2.77 53.43 -12.82
CA LYS A 111 -2.57 54.26 -14.02
C LYS A 111 -2.71 53.49 -15.33
N GLY A 112 -2.78 52.17 -15.28
CA GLY A 112 -2.85 51.29 -16.45
C GLY A 112 -1.59 51.32 -17.32
N MET A 113 -0.46 51.82 -16.81
CA MET A 113 0.78 51.96 -17.58
C MET A 113 1.74 50.83 -17.25
N GLU A 114 2.38 50.28 -18.29
CA GLU A 114 3.48 49.32 -18.14
C GLU A 114 4.68 49.99 -17.47
N VAL A 115 5.08 49.48 -16.31
CA VAL A 115 6.18 50.04 -15.50
C VAL A 115 7.48 49.29 -15.71
N ILE A 116 7.40 47.97 -16.00
CA ILE A 116 8.57 47.12 -16.22
C ILE A 116 8.23 46.10 -17.29
N LYS A 117 9.04 46.05 -18.34
CA LYS A 117 9.08 44.95 -19.30
C LYS A 117 10.45 44.27 -19.22
N ARG A 118 10.48 43.01 -18.79
CA ARG A 118 11.71 42.21 -18.70
C ARG A 118 11.49 40.85 -19.35
N LYS A 119 12.43 40.42 -20.19
CA LYS A 119 12.57 39.00 -20.51
C LYS A 119 13.23 38.33 -19.32
N TRP A 120 12.58 37.32 -18.77
CA TRP A 120 13.02 36.67 -17.53
C TRP A 120 13.44 35.24 -17.83
N ASP A 121 14.69 34.90 -17.51
CA ASP A 121 15.17 33.51 -17.40
C ASP A 121 14.78 33.01 -16.00
N LEU A 122 13.51 32.70 -15.79
CA LEU A 122 13.09 31.88 -14.63
C LEU A 122 13.80 30.52 -14.69
N PRO A 123 13.81 29.69 -13.62
CA PRO A 123 14.23 28.29 -13.77
C PRO A 123 13.20 27.52 -14.61
N VAL A 124 13.24 27.76 -15.91
CA VAL A 124 12.87 26.85 -16.98
C VAL A 124 13.83 25.66 -16.84
N PRO A 125 13.45 24.43 -17.24
CA PRO A 125 14.42 23.35 -17.29
C PRO A 125 15.66 23.83 -18.07
N GLN A 126 16.85 23.73 -17.46
CA GLN A 126 18.04 24.37 -18.03
C GLN A 126 18.47 23.73 -19.35
N ASP A 127 18.16 22.45 -19.52
CA ASP A 127 18.52 21.67 -20.69
C ASP A 127 17.58 20.47 -20.86
N SER A 128 17.50 19.96 -22.09
CA SER A 128 16.63 18.84 -22.45
C SER A 128 16.97 17.56 -21.68
N LYS A 129 18.24 17.34 -21.28
CA LYS A 129 18.68 16.13 -20.57
C LYS A 129 18.12 16.11 -19.15
N SER A 130 18.02 17.26 -18.50
CA SER A 130 17.38 17.42 -17.19
C SER A 130 15.88 17.10 -17.24
N VAL A 131 15.18 17.53 -18.29
CA VAL A 131 13.76 17.16 -18.50
C VAL A 131 13.60 15.66 -18.73
N ILE A 132 14.46 15.08 -19.56
CA ILE A 132 14.47 13.62 -19.81
C ILE A 132 14.76 12.84 -18.52
N ALA A 133 15.67 13.33 -17.68
CA ALA A 133 15.96 12.73 -16.37
C ALA A 133 14.72 12.76 -15.47
N TYR A 134 14.01 13.90 -15.42
CA TYR A 134 12.75 14.01 -14.69
C TYR A 134 11.68 13.03 -15.22
N TYR A 135 11.51 12.92 -16.54
CA TYR A 135 10.58 11.94 -17.14
C TYR A 135 10.95 10.51 -16.79
N THR A 136 12.24 10.20 -16.83
CA THR A 136 12.75 8.89 -16.43
C THR A 136 12.38 8.57 -14.98
N ASP A 137 12.58 9.52 -14.06
CA ASP A 137 12.21 9.35 -12.65
C ASP A 137 10.70 9.16 -12.48
N GLN A 138 9.87 9.95 -13.18
CA GLN A 138 8.41 9.80 -13.12
C GLN A 138 7.94 8.45 -13.68
N ILE A 139 8.52 7.99 -14.79
CA ILE A 139 8.24 6.66 -15.35
C ILE A 139 8.58 5.58 -14.33
N LEU A 140 9.79 5.60 -13.76
CA LEU A 140 10.23 4.61 -12.79
C LEU A 140 9.39 4.63 -11.52
N LYS A 141 8.97 5.80 -11.07
CA LYS A 141 8.08 5.97 -9.91
C LYS A 141 6.70 5.38 -10.17
N GLN A 142 6.15 5.56 -11.38
CA GLN A 142 4.87 4.97 -11.77
C GLN A 142 4.97 3.44 -11.98
N LEU A 143 6.08 2.96 -12.54
CA LEU A 143 6.37 1.52 -12.65
C LEU A 143 6.80 0.89 -11.31
N LYS A 144 7.10 1.70 -10.29
CA LYS A 144 7.64 1.30 -8.98
C LYS A 144 8.93 0.48 -9.05
N ILE A 145 9.78 0.80 -10.02
CA ILE A 145 11.09 0.15 -10.18
C ILE A 145 12.16 1.02 -9.52
N GLY A 146 12.63 0.60 -8.36
CA GLY A 146 13.77 1.24 -7.70
C GLY A 146 15.10 0.92 -8.39
N GLY A 147 16.03 1.88 -8.41
CA GLY A 147 17.42 1.63 -8.81
C GLY A 147 17.69 1.42 -10.32
N ALA A 148 16.67 1.48 -11.18
CA ALA A 148 16.82 1.24 -12.62
C ALA A 148 17.06 2.52 -13.47
N PHE A 149 17.36 3.66 -12.84
CA PHE A 149 17.59 4.93 -13.53
C PHE A 149 18.69 4.86 -14.59
N ALA A 150 19.81 4.22 -14.26
CA ALA A 150 20.94 4.07 -15.17
C ALA A 150 20.58 3.26 -16.44
N SER A 151 19.63 2.33 -16.34
CA SER A 151 19.14 1.54 -17.48
C SER A 151 18.03 2.26 -18.25
N PHE A 152 17.11 2.96 -17.58
CA PHE A 152 15.98 3.62 -18.24
C PHE A 152 16.35 4.96 -18.88
N TYR A 153 17.24 5.75 -18.27
CA TYR A 153 17.58 7.08 -18.78
C TYR A 153 18.12 7.04 -20.23
N PRO A 154 19.07 6.17 -20.60
CA PRO A 154 19.55 6.06 -21.98
C PRO A 154 18.44 5.68 -22.97
N LEU A 155 17.50 4.84 -22.54
CA LEU A 155 16.36 4.40 -23.34
C LEU A 155 15.40 5.55 -23.65
N VAL A 156 14.99 6.29 -22.63
CA VAL A 156 14.12 7.47 -22.79
C VAL A 156 14.82 8.52 -23.64
N LYS A 157 16.12 8.77 -23.40
CA LYS A 157 16.92 9.69 -24.20
C LYS A 157 16.97 9.31 -25.68
N LYS A 158 17.26 8.03 -26.00
CA LYS A 158 17.29 7.55 -27.39
C LYS A 158 15.91 7.65 -28.04
N TYR A 159 14.82 7.36 -27.32
CA TYR A 159 13.46 7.56 -27.82
C TYR A 159 13.16 9.02 -28.17
N VAL A 160 13.55 9.97 -27.30
CA VAL A 160 13.37 11.40 -27.56
C VAL A 160 14.11 11.84 -28.82
N VAL A 161 15.34 11.38 -29.01
CA VAL A 161 16.17 11.73 -30.16
C VAL A 161 15.65 11.11 -31.46
N GLU A 162 15.14 9.87 -31.42
CA GLU A 162 14.89 9.08 -32.63
C GLU A 162 13.42 8.88 -32.99
N LYS A 163 12.49 9.00 -32.03
CA LYS A 163 11.08 8.60 -32.20
C LYS A 163 10.03 9.55 -31.64
N LEU A 164 10.40 10.49 -30.76
CA LEU A 164 9.42 11.43 -30.21
C LEU A 164 8.91 12.40 -31.28
N PHE A 165 9.81 12.89 -32.14
CA PHE A 165 9.52 13.87 -33.18
C PHE A 165 9.42 13.24 -34.57
N THR A 166 8.89 14.00 -35.53
CA THR A 166 8.83 13.60 -36.96
C THR A 166 10.20 13.42 -37.60
N GLU A 167 11.24 13.99 -37.00
CA GLU A 167 12.62 13.94 -37.45
C GLU A 167 13.55 13.63 -36.28
N LYS A 168 14.79 13.23 -36.57
CA LYS A 168 15.82 13.11 -35.54
C LYS A 168 16.19 14.50 -35.04
N VAL A 169 16.24 14.66 -33.72
CA VAL A 169 16.48 15.97 -33.09
C VAL A 169 17.80 16.04 -32.34
N ASP A 170 18.37 17.24 -32.25
CA ASP A 170 19.48 17.56 -31.36
C ASP A 170 18.92 18.04 -30.00
N LEU A 171 19.40 17.46 -28.90
CA LEU A 171 18.94 17.84 -27.55
C LEU A 171 19.38 19.24 -27.13
N GLU A 172 20.40 19.80 -27.81
CA GLU A 172 20.84 21.18 -27.61
C GLU A 172 19.98 22.19 -28.40
N ASP A 173 19.04 21.74 -29.24
CA ASP A 173 18.09 22.62 -29.93
C ASP A 173 17.05 23.20 -28.94
N PRO A 174 16.96 24.54 -28.78
CA PRO A 174 16.01 25.17 -27.86
C PRO A 174 14.53 24.84 -28.16
N ARG A 175 14.19 24.47 -29.40
CA ARG A 175 12.83 24.06 -29.79
C ARG A 175 12.46 22.72 -29.17
N VAL A 176 13.45 21.83 -28.99
CA VAL A 176 13.26 20.52 -28.34
C VAL A 176 12.97 20.74 -26.86
N LEU A 177 13.75 21.58 -26.19
CA LEU A 177 13.50 21.95 -24.80
C LEU A 177 12.11 22.56 -24.60
N TYR A 178 11.70 23.46 -25.52
CA TYR A 178 10.37 24.05 -25.52
C TYR A 178 9.26 23.00 -25.58
N LYS A 179 9.34 22.09 -26.56
CA LYS A 179 8.30 21.09 -26.76
C LYS A 179 8.31 20.03 -25.66
N LEU A 180 9.49 19.61 -25.21
CA LEU A 180 9.63 18.70 -24.08
C LEU A 180 9.02 19.29 -22.82
N SER A 181 9.18 20.59 -22.55
CA SER A 181 8.64 21.25 -21.35
C SER A 181 7.12 21.40 -21.36
N SER A 182 6.41 20.94 -22.41
CA SER A 182 4.96 21.01 -22.45
C SER A 182 4.31 19.89 -21.61
N PRO A 183 3.23 20.19 -20.85
CA PRO A 183 2.51 19.17 -20.09
C PRO A 183 1.97 18.03 -20.95
N GLU A 184 1.56 18.33 -22.19
CA GLU A 184 1.05 17.35 -23.14
C GLU A 184 2.14 16.33 -23.55
N VAL A 185 3.35 16.81 -23.86
CA VAL A 185 4.47 15.91 -24.22
C VAL A 185 4.93 15.10 -23.02
N GLN A 186 4.98 15.72 -21.84
CA GLN A 186 5.24 15.03 -20.59
C GLN A 186 4.27 13.85 -20.40
N GLU A 187 2.97 14.11 -20.49
CA GLU A 187 1.95 13.09 -20.28
C GLU A 187 2.03 11.97 -21.31
N GLN A 188 2.13 12.30 -22.60
CA GLN A 188 2.20 11.31 -23.68
C GLN A 188 3.43 10.41 -23.55
N LEU A 189 4.60 10.99 -23.28
CA LEU A 189 5.85 10.23 -23.17
C LEU A 189 5.82 9.33 -21.93
N ILE A 190 5.43 9.86 -20.77
CA ILE A 190 5.36 9.07 -19.54
C ILE A 190 4.36 7.92 -19.71
N ASN A 191 3.15 8.19 -20.21
CA ASN A 191 2.13 7.15 -20.40
C ASN A 191 2.57 6.09 -21.40
N LEU A 192 3.25 6.47 -22.50
CA LEU A 192 3.76 5.53 -23.49
C LEU A 192 4.74 4.53 -22.87
N PHE A 193 5.72 5.03 -22.11
CA PHE A 193 6.68 4.18 -21.43
C PHE A 193 6.01 3.33 -20.33
N VAL A 194 5.18 3.96 -19.48
CA VAL A 194 4.50 3.23 -18.41
C VAL A 194 3.67 2.09 -18.99
N ASN A 195 2.86 2.31 -20.02
CA ASN A 195 2.04 1.27 -20.64
C ASN A 195 2.88 0.18 -21.33
N ALA A 196 3.96 0.54 -22.02
CA ALA A 196 4.82 -0.42 -22.69
C ALA A 196 5.57 -1.35 -21.70
N PHE A 197 5.94 -0.83 -20.53
CA PHE A 197 6.75 -1.56 -19.55
C PHE A 197 5.95 -2.15 -18.39
N LYS A 198 4.68 -1.77 -18.21
CA LYS A 198 3.84 -2.21 -17.08
C LYS A 198 3.80 -3.73 -16.95
N ASP A 199 3.50 -4.42 -18.04
CA ASP A 199 3.34 -5.88 -18.06
C ASP A 199 4.70 -6.62 -17.98
N MET A 200 5.77 -5.96 -18.40
CA MET A 200 7.14 -6.51 -18.35
C MET A 200 7.81 -6.31 -16.99
N THR A 201 7.22 -5.49 -16.11
CA THR A 201 7.81 -5.10 -14.82
C THR A 201 7.85 -6.25 -13.82
N PHE A 202 6.95 -7.22 -13.95
CA PHE A 202 6.86 -8.32 -13.00
C PHE A 202 7.10 -9.66 -13.67
N THR A 203 7.87 -10.52 -13.00
CA THR A 203 8.06 -11.92 -13.39
C THR A 203 7.43 -12.83 -12.35
N GLU A 204 6.68 -13.83 -12.81
CA GLU A 204 6.21 -14.90 -11.95
C GLU A 204 7.20 -16.08 -11.92
N ARG A 205 7.44 -16.64 -10.74
CA ARG A 205 8.28 -17.83 -10.54
C ARG A 205 7.62 -18.81 -9.60
N GLU A 206 7.90 -20.10 -9.80
CA GLU A 206 7.44 -21.12 -8.86
C GLU A 206 8.11 -20.92 -7.49
N PRO A 207 7.33 -20.82 -6.40
CA PRO A 207 7.87 -20.56 -5.08
C PRO A 207 8.59 -21.79 -4.52
N LYS A 208 9.49 -21.54 -3.57
CA LYS A 208 10.18 -22.58 -2.77
C LYS A 208 9.95 -22.27 -1.29
N LYS A 209 9.79 -23.32 -0.48
CA LYS A 209 9.81 -23.16 0.99
C LYS A 209 11.19 -22.66 1.41
N LYS A 210 11.21 -21.59 2.21
CA LYS A 210 12.42 -20.91 2.69
C LYS A 210 12.69 -21.21 4.16
N ASP A 211 11.65 -21.09 4.97
CA ASP A 211 11.72 -21.18 6.43
C ASP A 211 10.30 -21.40 6.98
N ASP A 212 10.14 -21.33 8.30
CA ASP A 212 8.86 -21.42 8.99
C ASP A 212 8.76 -20.32 10.07
N ILE A 213 7.57 -19.74 10.22
CA ILE A 213 7.24 -18.84 11.33
C ILE A 213 6.54 -19.66 12.40
N LYS A 214 7.16 -19.75 13.56
CA LYS A 214 6.52 -20.33 14.75
C LYS A 214 5.92 -19.21 15.59
N LEU A 215 4.65 -19.32 15.96
CA LEU A 215 4.00 -18.25 16.72
C LEU A 215 4.67 -18.00 18.09
N SER A 216 5.22 -19.05 18.71
CA SER A 216 6.00 -18.91 19.95
C SER A 216 7.28 -18.07 19.84
N ASP A 217 7.80 -17.84 18.63
CA ASP A 217 8.96 -16.96 18.41
C ASP A 217 8.57 -15.46 18.37
N THR A 218 7.27 -15.15 18.44
CA THR A 218 6.78 -13.77 18.43
C THR A 218 7.14 -13.06 19.72
N ARG A 219 7.96 -12.01 19.61
CA ARG A 219 8.32 -11.17 20.77
C ARG A 219 7.11 -10.45 21.34
N PRO A 220 7.03 -10.22 22.67
CA PRO A 220 5.98 -9.43 23.28
C PRO A 220 5.82 -8.06 22.62
N PHE A 221 4.58 -7.63 22.42
CA PHE A 221 4.27 -6.34 21.80
C PHE A 221 3.03 -5.70 22.44
N VAL A 222 2.96 -4.38 22.36
CA VAL A 222 1.86 -3.59 22.92
C VAL A 222 0.70 -3.53 21.94
N TRP A 223 -0.53 -3.67 22.44
CA TRP A 223 -1.77 -3.54 21.68
C TRP A 223 -2.73 -2.56 22.38
N SER A 224 -3.21 -1.57 21.62
CA SER A 224 -4.07 -0.50 22.13
C SER A 224 -5.56 -0.70 21.82
N LYS A 225 -5.91 -1.71 21.02
CA LYS A 225 -7.29 -1.98 20.59
C LYS A 225 -7.92 -3.12 21.42
N LEU A 226 -9.04 -3.63 20.93
CA LEU A 226 -9.80 -4.71 21.56
C LEU A 226 -8.94 -5.98 21.68
N VAL A 227 -9.19 -6.74 22.74
CA VAL A 227 -8.54 -8.02 23.00
C VAL A 227 -9.56 -9.05 23.46
N TYR A 228 -9.36 -10.31 23.06
CA TYR A 228 -10.20 -11.43 23.50
C TYR A 228 -9.37 -12.51 24.19
N PRO A 229 -9.68 -12.90 25.44
CA PRO A 229 -9.04 -14.04 26.09
C PRO A 229 -9.53 -15.35 25.47
N ALA A 230 -8.65 -16.07 24.78
CA ALA A 230 -8.96 -17.35 24.14
C ALA A 230 -8.13 -18.49 24.76
N ASN A 231 -8.72 -19.68 24.86
CA ASN A 231 -8.05 -20.88 25.35
C ASN A 231 -7.32 -21.63 24.23
N ARG A 232 -7.76 -21.45 22.98
CA ARG A 232 -7.17 -22.09 21.80
C ARG A 232 -6.16 -21.22 21.05
N CYS A 233 -5.77 -20.08 21.62
CA CYS A 233 -4.71 -19.22 21.09
C CYS A 233 -3.47 -19.31 21.98
N ILE A 234 -2.28 -19.38 21.39
CA ILE A 234 -1.01 -19.42 22.13
C ILE A 234 -0.74 -18.15 22.94
N PHE A 235 -1.27 -17.01 22.50
CA PHE A 235 -1.06 -15.74 23.20
C PHE A 235 -1.97 -15.60 24.44
N ASN A 236 -1.56 -14.73 25.36
CA ASN A 236 -2.39 -14.36 26.51
C ASN A 236 -3.75 -13.78 26.08
N TYR A 237 -3.78 -13.00 25.00
CA TYR A 237 -4.99 -12.50 24.35
C TYR A 237 -4.87 -12.51 22.81
N VAL A 238 -6.02 -12.59 22.14
CA VAL A 238 -6.15 -12.36 20.69
C VAL A 238 -6.30 -10.85 20.44
N PRO A 239 -5.42 -10.21 19.65
CA PRO A 239 -5.43 -8.76 19.43
C PRO A 239 -6.37 -8.32 18.29
N CYS A 240 -7.64 -8.02 18.59
CA CYS A 240 -8.65 -7.68 17.58
C CYS A 240 -8.64 -6.18 17.18
N ASP A 241 -8.85 -5.87 15.90
CA ASP A 241 -8.90 -4.50 15.38
C ASP A 241 -10.29 -3.87 15.50
N ASN A 242 -11.35 -4.68 15.54
CA ASN A 242 -12.75 -4.26 15.59
C ASN A 242 -13.64 -5.31 16.29
N ASP A 243 -14.92 -4.99 16.47
CA ASP A 243 -15.90 -5.87 17.12
C ASP A 243 -16.15 -7.17 16.35
N PHE A 244 -16.16 -7.11 15.01
CA PHE A 244 -16.38 -8.30 14.19
C PHE A 244 -15.25 -9.33 14.37
N GLU A 245 -14.00 -8.90 14.37
CA GLU A 245 -12.87 -9.78 14.67
C GLU A 245 -12.90 -10.33 16.10
N THR A 246 -13.44 -9.55 17.04
CA THR A 246 -13.62 -9.99 18.43
C THR A 246 -14.67 -11.11 18.50
N ASP A 247 -15.76 -10.98 17.77
CA ASP A 247 -16.81 -12.00 17.67
C ASP A 247 -16.36 -13.22 16.88
N PHE A 248 -15.56 -13.03 15.84
CA PHE A 248 -14.95 -14.12 15.08
C PHE A 248 -13.94 -14.91 15.93
N ALA A 249 -13.12 -14.23 16.74
CA ALA A 249 -12.23 -14.88 17.71
C ALA A 249 -13.01 -15.70 18.77
N LYS A 250 -14.13 -15.16 19.27
CA LYS A 250 -15.05 -15.91 20.17
C LYS A 250 -15.59 -17.17 19.50
N PHE A 251 -15.94 -17.08 18.21
CA PHE A 251 -16.39 -18.22 17.43
C PHE A 251 -15.28 -19.28 17.32
N LEU A 252 -14.08 -18.93 16.86
CA LEU A 252 -12.98 -19.91 16.71
C LEU A 252 -12.61 -20.60 18.04
N ASP A 253 -12.66 -19.87 19.15
CA ASP A 253 -12.38 -20.42 20.48
C ASP A 253 -13.44 -21.45 20.95
N ARG A 254 -14.68 -21.34 20.45
CA ARG A 254 -15.81 -22.20 20.83
C ARG A 254 -16.22 -23.22 19.77
N ALA A 255 -15.83 -23.00 18.51
CA ALA A 255 -16.30 -23.77 17.36
C ALA A 255 -15.88 -25.23 17.47
N ASP A 256 -16.79 -26.15 17.17
CA ASP A 256 -16.43 -27.55 16.99
C ASP A 256 -15.47 -27.68 15.81
N GLY A 257 -14.43 -28.49 16.01
CA GLY A 257 -13.44 -28.77 14.97
C GLY A 257 -12.27 -27.79 14.86
N VAL A 258 -12.07 -26.88 15.82
CA VAL A 258 -10.88 -26.01 15.91
C VAL A 258 -10.02 -26.45 17.10
N THR A 259 -8.73 -26.74 16.87
CA THR A 259 -7.79 -27.17 17.92
C THR A 259 -6.91 -26.02 18.42
N ALA A 260 -6.48 -25.15 17.51
CA ALA A 260 -5.71 -23.94 17.77
C ALA A 260 -6.07 -22.86 16.75
N PHE A 261 -5.94 -21.59 17.12
CA PHE A 261 -6.03 -20.46 16.20
C PHE A 261 -5.22 -19.28 16.69
N SER A 262 -4.87 -18.36 15.80
CA SER A 262 -4.32 -17.06 16.16
C SER A 262 -4.78 -16.03 15.16
N LYS A 263 -4.91 -14.78 15.63
CA LYS A 263 -4.89 -13.65 14.73
C LYS A 263 -3.45 -13.44 14.22
N ILE A 264 -3.31 -13.20 12.94
CA ILE A 264 -2.07 -12.78 12.30
C ILE A 264 -1.99 -11.26 12.40
N VAL A 265 -0.91 -10.78 13.00
CA VAL A 265 -0.60 -9.36 13.12
C VAL A 265 0.74 -9.08 12.47
N PRO A 266 1.03 -7.84 12.03
CA PRO A 266 2.32 -7.51 11.41
C PRO A 266 3.54 -7.89 12.25
N LYS A 267 3.40 -7.99 13.58
CA LYS A 267 4.47 -8.43 14.50
C LYS A 267 4.87 -9.91 14.34
N ILE A 268 3.98 -10.75 13.80
CA ILE A 268 4.27 -12.15 13.46
C ILE A 268 5.11 -12.24 12.18
N GLY A 269 5.00 -11.24 11.29
CA GLY A 269 5.81 -11.16 10.07
C GLY A 269 5.32 -12.03 8.91
N PHE A 270 4.14 -12.64 9.00
CA PHE A 270 3.53 -13.37 7.90
C PHE A 270 2.80 -12.42 6.94
N PHE A 271 3.14 -12.51 5.65
CA PHE A 271 2.49 -11.79 4.57
C PHE A 271 2.72 -12.50 3.24
N VAL A 272 1.91 -12.16 2.24
CA VAL A 272 2.10 -12.60 0.85
C VAL A 272 2.05 -11.42 -0.11
N GLU A 273 2.86 -11.46 -1.15
CA GLU A 273 2.90 -10.42 -2.17
C GLU A 273 1.76 -10.61 -3.20
N TYR A 274 1.05 -9.55 -3.56
CA TYR A 274 -0.02 -9.58 -4.57
C TYR A 274 0.05 -8.36 -5.48
N LYS A 275 -0.62 -8.41 -6.63
CA LYS A 275 -0.84 -7.25 -7.49
C LYS A 275 -2.19 -6.62 -7.15
N ASP A 276 -2.22 -5.34 -6.81
CA ASP A 276 -3.47 -4.59 -6.63
C ASP A 276 -4.19 -4.37 -7.96
N SER A 277 -5.42 -3.84 -7.91
CA SER A 277 -6.24 -3.52 -9.09
C SER A 277 -5.58 -2.55 -10.09
N ARG A 278 -4.46 -1.92 -9.73
CA ARG A 278 -3.66 -1.05 -10.59
C ARG A 278 -2.33 -1.70 -11.01
N ASP A 279 -2.20 -3.02 -10.85
CA ASP A 279 -1.00 -3.85 -11.08
C ASP A 279 0.22 -3.51 -10.21
N ASN A 280 0.02 -2.85 -9.08
CA ASN A 280 1.15 -2.60 -8.20
C ASN A 280 1.41 -3.78 -7.30
N LEU A 281 2.69 -4.11 -7.10
CA LEU A 281 3.09 -5.05 -6.05
C LEU A 281 2.80 -4.46 -4.67
N ARG A 282 2.04 -5.21 -3.87
CA ARG A 282 1.64 -4.90 -2.50
C ARG A 282 1.88 -6.12 -1.62
N LEU A 283 1.88 -5.90 -0.31
CA LEU A 283 1.89 -6.97 0.69
C LEU A 283 0.49 -7.11 1.27
N TYR A 284 0.02 -8.34 1.35
CA TYR A 284 -1.23 -8.72 1.96
C TYR A 284 -0.95 -9.46 3.27
N TYR A 285 -1.61 -9.02 4.34
CA TYR A 285 -1.55 -9.58 5.68
C TYR A 285 -2.94 -10.15 5.98
N PRO A 286 -3.13 -11.47 5.97
CA PRO A 286 -4.42 -12.07 6.32
C PRO A 286 -4.71 -11.93 7.81
N ASP A 287 -5.98 -12.07 8.19
CA ASP A 287 -6.41 -11.80 9.57
C ASP A 287 -6.17 -12.96 10.55
N PHE A 288 -6.50 -14.21 10.20
CA PHE A 288 -6.38 -15.34 11.12
C PHE A 288 -5.77 -16.59 10.48
N VAL A 289 -5.21 -17.44 11.33
CA VAL A 289 -4.90 -18.84 11.03
C VAL A 289 -5.61 -19.73 12.04
N ALA A 290 -6.20 -20.82 11.58
CA ALA A 290 -6.84 -21.83 12.42
C ALA A 290 -6.39 -23.23 12.02
N VAL A 291 -6.26 -24.13 13.00
CA VAL A 291 -5.96 -25.55 12.80
C VAL A 291 -7.23 -26.33 13.11
N THR A 292 -7.64 -27.18 12.17
CA THR A 292 -8.83 -28.01 12.34
C THR A 292 -8.49 -29.33 13.05
N THR A 293 -9.51 -29.98 13.60
CA THR A 293 -9.38 -31.36 14.11
C THR A 293 -9.24 -32.39 13.00
N ASP A 294 -9.77 -32.09 11.81
CA ASP A 294 -9.83 -33.01 10.68
C ASP A 294 -8.50 -32.92 9.90
N GLU A 295 -7.71 -33.99 9.96
CA GLU A 295 -6.41 -34.10 9.27
C GLU A 295 -5.37 -33.01 9.63
N SER A 296 -5.61 -32.25 10.71
CA SER A 296 -4.80 -31.08 11.08
C SER A 296 -4.66 -30.06 9.94
N GLU A 297 -5.72 -29.87 9.15
CA GLU A 297 -5.75 -28.86 8.09
C GLU A 297 -5.57 -27.45 8.68
N GLN A 298 -4.73 -26.64 8.04
CA GLN A 298 -4.46 -25.26 8.41
C GLN A 298 -5.22 -24.31 7.48
N ILE A 299 -5.99 -23.40 8.06
CA ILE A 299 -6.89 -22.51 7.33
C ILE A 299 -6.46 -21.08 7.56
N ILE A 300 -6.16 -20.36 6.49
CA ILE A 300 -6.05 -18.90 6.52
C ILE A 300 -7.44 -18.31 6.37
N VAL A 301 -7.80 -17.38 7.25
CA VAL A 301 -9.09 -16.70 7.23
C VAL A 301 -8.88 -15.20 7.06
N GLU A 302 -9.63 -14.61 6.13
CA GLU A 302 -9.79 -13.15 6.00
C GLU A 302 -11.18 -12.76 6.50
N THR A 303 -11.25 -11.86 7.47
CA THR A 303 -12.51 -11.26 7.92
C THR A 303 -12.77 -9.95 7.21
N LYS A 304 -13.93 -9.79 6.60
CA LYS A 304 -14.22 -8.57 5.81
C LYS A 304 -15.54 -7.92 6.19
N GLY A 305 -15.49 -6.65 6.58
CA GLY A 305 -16.69 -5.85 6.88
C GLY A 305 -17.30 -5.15 5.65
N ARG A 306 -16.47 -4.66 4.72
CA ARG A 306 -16.91 -3.95 3.49
C ARG A 306 -16.09 -4.40 2.30
N GLU A 307 -16.70 -4.57 1.14
CA GLU A 307 -15.97 -4.90 -0.08
C GLU A 307 -15.14 -3.72 -0.58
N ASP A 308 -13.86 -4.00 -0.86
CA ASP A 308 -12.91 -3.06 -1.48
C ASP A 308 -12.51 -3.58 -2.86
N ILE A 309 -12.06 -2.68 -3.75
CA ILE A 309 -11.60 -3.01 -5.12
C ILE A 309 -10.46 -4.03 -5.18
N ASP A 310 -9.72 -4.23 -4.10
CA ASP A 310 -8.57 -5.14 -4.02
C ASP A 310 -8.90 -6.47 -3.31
N VAL A 311 -10.17 -6.77 -3.03
CA VAL A 311 -10.57 -8.04 -2.39
C VAL A 311 -10.25 -9.24 -3.29
N GLU A 312 -10.72 -9.25 -4.54
CA GLU A 312 -10.51 -10.37 -5.45
C GLU A 312 -9.02 -10.69 -5.71
N PRO A 313 -8.13 -9.71 -5.97
CA PRO A 313 -6.70 -9.97 -6.11
C PRO A 313 -6.04 -10.58 -4.87
N LYS A 314 -6.44 -10.17 -3.66
CA LYS A 314 -5.93 -10.73 -2.40
C LYS A 314 -6.38 -12.18 -2.23
N ASP A 315 -7.68 -12.44 -2.37
CA ASP A 315 -8.27 -13.77 -2.25
C ASP A 315 -7.61 -14.76 -3.23
N LYS A 316 -7.46 -14.35 -4.50
CA LYS A 316 -6.80 -15.14 -5.53
C LYS A 316 -5.36 -15.47 -5.15
N ARG A 317 -4.60 -14.48 -4.67
CA ARG A 317 -3.21 -14.69 -4.26
C ARG A 317 -3.11 -15.62 -3.06
N MET A 318 -4.04 -15.50 -2.11
CA MET A 318 -4.03 -16.30 -0.89
C MET A 318 -4.38 -17.75 -1.16
N ARG A 319 -5.41 -18.01 -1.97
CA ARG A 319 -5.71 -19.35 -2.47
C ARG A 319 -4.50 -19.97 -3.17
N LYS A 320 -3.82 -19.19 -4.02
CA LYS A 320 -2.61 -19.67 -4.71
C LYS A 320 -1.47 -19.99 -3.75
N TRP A 321 -1.28 -19.20 -2.70
CA TRP A 321 -0.31 -19.51 -1.66
C TRP A 321 -0.66 -20.82 -0.94
N CYS A 322 -1.93 -21.04 -0.57
CA CYS A 322 -2.40 -22.26 0.07
C CYS A 322 -2.15 -23.51 -0.80
N GLU A 323 -2.37 -23.42 -2.11
CA GLU A 323 -2.02 -24.49 -3.07
C GLU A 323 -0.50 -24.76 -3.07
N ASP A 324 0.30 -23.70 -3.16
CA ASP A 324 1.75 -23.79 -3.26
C ASP A 324 2.36 -24.38 -1.97
N VAL A 325 1.94 -23.92 -0.79
CA VAL A 325 2.40 -24.46 0.49
C VAL A 325 1.94 -25.90 0.70
N THR A 326 0.72 -26.24 0.28
CA THR A 326 0.21 -27.63 0.37
C THR A 326 1.07 -28.57 -0.46
N ARG A 327 1.37 -28.18 -1.70
CA ARG A 327 2.23 -28.96 -2.59
C ARG A 327 3.66 -29.09 -2.06
N LEU A 328 4.22 -28.02 -1.48
CA LEU A 328 5.62 -27.97 -1.03
C LEU A 328 5.85 -28.66 0.32
N THR A 329 4.85 -28.69 1.19
CA THR A 329 4.96 -29.25 2.56
C THR A 329 4.28 -30.60 2.73
N GLY A 330 3.28 -30.90 1.90
CA GLY A 330 2.40 -32.06 2.07
C GLY A 330 1.30 -31.85 3.12
N SER A 331 1.37 -30.80 3.94
CA SER A 331 0.31 -30.42 4.88
C SER A 331 -0.81 -29.69 4.15
N LYS A 332 -2.07 -29.96 4.49
CA LYS A 332 -3.21 -29.33 3.81
C LYS A 332 -3.40 -27.89 4.31
N TRP A 333 -3.36 -26.95 3.37
CA TRP A 333 -3.67 -25.54 3.61
C TRP A 333 -4.84 -25.07 2.75
N SER A 334 -5.76 -24.32 3.35
CA SER A 334 -6.88 -23.70 2.64
C SER A 334 -7.08 -22.24 3.04
N PHE A 335 -7.90 -21.54 2.26
CA PHE A 335 -8.22 -20.13 2.47
C PHE A 335 -9.73 -19.94 2.41
N ILE A 336 -10.26 -19.12 3.32
CA ILE A 336 -11.65 -18.71 3.33
C ILE A 336 -11.79 -17.23 3.67
N ARG A 337 -12.65 -16.53 2.93
CA ARG A 337 -13.09 -15.19 3.27
C ARG A 337 -14.40 -15.28 4.03
N VAL A 338 -14.50 -14.52 5.11
CA VAL A 338 -15.69 -14.46 5.97
C VAL A 338 -16.18 -13.02 6.00
N ASP A 339 -17.19 -12.76 5.17
CA ASP A 339 -17.84 -11.45 5.12
C ASP A 339 -18.76 -11.28 6.35
N GLN A 340 -18.70 -10.12 7.00
CA GLN A 340 -19.41 -9.85 8.26
C GLN A 340 -20.91 -10.08 8.12
N GLU A 341 -21.52 -9.62 7.03
CA GLU A 341 -22.96 -9.75 6.78
C GLU A 341 -23.39 -11.23 6.73
N GLU A 342 -22.61 -12.09 6.06
CA GLU A 342 -22.91 -13.52 5.99
C GLU A 342 -22.59 -14.22 7.31
N PHE A 343 -21.54 -13.81 8.02
CA PHE A 343 -21.23 -14.37 9.35
C PHE A 343 -22.34 -14.10 10.37
N GLU A 344 -22.87 -12.88 10.41
CA GLU A 344 -23.91 -12.47 11.37
C GLU A 344 -25.30 -13.06 11.06
N LYS A 345 -25.56 -13.35 9.78
CA LYS A 345 -26.80 -13.97 9.30
C LYS A 345 -26.98 -15.40 9.78
N TYR A 346 -25.89 -16.13 9.98
CA TYR A 346 -25.90 -17.52 10.44
C TYR A 346 -25.36 -17.64 11.88
N ARG A 347 -25.68 -18.75 12.55
CA ARG A 347 -25.11 -19.09 13.85
C ARG A 347 -24.31 -20.37 13.74
N PHE A 348 -23.13 -20.26 13.15
CA PHE A 348 -22.21 -21.38 12.96
C PHE A 348 -21.81 -21.99 14.30
N LYS A 349 -21.88 -23.33 14.40
CA LYS A 349 -21.42 -24.07 15.57
C LYS A 349 -20.06 -24.72 15.36
N SER A 350 -19.69 -24.97 14.11
CA SER A 350 -18.44 -25.64 13.75
C SER A 350 -17.72 -24.92 12.61
N ILE A 351 -16.40 -25.09 12.55
CA ILE A 351 -15.62 -24.54 11.43
C ILE A 351 -16.02 -25.19 10.09
N LYS A 352 -16.40 -26.47 10.13
CA LYS A 352 -16.86 -27.22 8.95
C LYS A 352 -18.15 -26.67 8.37
N GLU A 353 -19.10 -26.31 9.23
CA GLU A 353 -20.37 -25.67 8.83
C GLU A 353 -20.11 -24.31 8.19
N LEU A 354 -19.23 -23.50 8.80
CA LEU A 354 -18.82 -22.21 8.25
C LEU A 354 -18.21 -22.36 6.87
N ILE A 355 -17.25 -23.28 6.71
CA ILE A 355 -16.62 -23.55 5.41
C ILE A 355 -17.67 -23.99 4.40
N ALA A 356 -18.48 -25.01 4.70
CA ALA A 356 -19.48 -25.53 3.76
C ALA A 356 -20.52 -24.50 3.31
N THR A 357 -20.78 -23.47 4.13
CA THR A 357 -21.76 -22.43 3.82
C THR A 357 -21.17 -21.28 2.99
N LEU A 358 -19.89 -20.95 3.21
CA LEU A 358 -19.25 -19.76 2.65
C LEU A 358 -18.20 -20.06 1.55
N SER A 359 -17.93 -21.33 1.24
CA SER A 359 -16.95 -21.76 0.22
C SER A 359 -17.42 -21.58 -1.22
#